data_AF-A0AAN4MEV3-F1
#
_entry.id   AF-A0AAN4MEV3-F1
#
_cell.length_a   1.000
_cell.length_b   1.000
_cell.length_c   1.000
_cell.angle_alpha   90.00
_cell.angle_beta   90.00
_cell.angle_gamma   90.00
#
_symmetry.space_group_name_H-M   'P 1'
#
loop_
_entity.id
_entity.type
_entity.pdbx_description
1 polymer ?
#
loop_
_entity_poly.entity_id
_entity_poly.type
_entity_poly.pdbx_seq_one_letter_code
_entity_poly.pdbx_strand_id
1 'polypeptide(L)'
;MQTNLSNQTPEGNSLEFLVGDVVVLTEDCRSYKSNDLFEVRNKTLTRLWTIKSENHLILVSSNEIRHATVAELNAKRRLTSAEQALAEVS
;
A
#
# COMPACT_ATOMS: atom_id res chain seq x y z
N MET A 1 -6.26 27.95 -18.19
CA MET A 1 -6.88 26.61 -18.18
C MET A 1 -6.17 25.80 -17.08
N GLN A 2 -6.60 25.91 -15.83
CA GLN A 2 -5.93 25.27 -14.69
C GLN A 2 -6.64 23.96 -14.39
N THR A 3 -5.99 22.83 -14.71
CA THR A 3 -6.44 21.49 -14.35
C THR A 3 -6.28 21.33 -12.84
N ASN A 4 -7.30 21.73 -12.09
CA ASN A 4 -7.39 21.41 -10.68
C ASN A 4 -7.62 19.90 -10.60
N LEU A 5 -6.52 19.20 -10.32
CA LEU A 5 -6.47 17.77 -10.11
C LEU A 5 -7.45 17.45 -8.99
N SER A 6 -8.52 16.76 -9.34
CA SER A 6 -9.62 16.44 -8.46
C SER A 6 -9.09 15.66 -7.25
N ASN A 7 -9.00 16.32 -6.09
CA ASN A 7 -8.89 15.66 -4.80
C ASN A 7 -10.21 14.92 -4.54
N GLN A 8 -10.42 13.78 -5.21
CA GLN A 8 -11.45 12.83 -4.80
C GLN A 8 -10.95 12.19 -3.52
N THR A 9 -11.33 12.79 -2.39
CA THR A 9 -11.40 12.07 -1.12
C THR A 9 -12.32 10.87 -1.36
N PRO A 10 -11.88 9.61 -1.22
CA PRO A 10 -12.78 8.49 -1.31
C PRO A 10 -13.57 8.46 0.01
N GLU A 11 -14.64 9.24 0.06
CA GLU A 11 -15.70 9.07 1.03
C GLU A 11 -16.39 7.73 0.74
N GLY A 12 -16.19 6.76 1.64
CA GLY A 12 -17.24 5.82 2.04
C GLY A 12 -17.71 4.76 1.04
N ASN A 13 -17.01 4.48 -0.05
CA ASN A 13 -17.36 3.35 -0.91
C ASN A 13 -16.35 2.23 -0.69
N SER A 14 -16.86 1.04 -0.34
CA SER A 14 -16.15 -0.23 -0.26
C SER A 14 -14.87 -0.21 -1.08
N LEU A 15 -13.72 -0.07 -0.40
CA LEU A 15 -12.41 -0.11 -1.03
C LEU A 15 -12.24 -1.50 -1.65
N GLU A 16 -12.69 -1.65 -2.89
CA GLU A 16 -12.40 -2.81 -3.71
C GLU A 16 -10.94 -2.69 -4.11
N PHE A 17 -10.08 -3.25 -3.26
CA PHE A 17 -8.67 -3.41 -3.57
C PHE A 17 -8.51 -4.15 -4.90
N LEU A 18 -7.58 -3.73 -5.74
CA LEU A 18 -7.24 -4.42 -6.96
C LEU A 18 -5.89 -5.11 -6.83
N VAL A 19 -5.70 -6.19 -7.57
CA VAL A 19 -4.39 -6.84 -7.66
C VAL A 19 -3.38 -5.86 -8.27
N GLY A 20 -2.28 -5.63 -7.58
CA GLY A 20 -1.27 -4.61 -7.89
C GLY A 20 -1.39 -3.34 -7.05
N ASP A 21 -2.48 -3.15 -6.30
CA ASP A 21 -2.61 -1.99 -5.41
C ASP A 21 -1.65 -2.08 -4.23
N VAL A 22 -1.12 -0.93 -3.85
CA VAL A 22 -0.27 -0.80 -2.67
C VAL A 22 -1.13 -0.41 -1.47
N VAL A 23 -1.11 -1.28 -0.47
CA VAL A 23 -1.89 -1.19 0.76
C VAL A 23 -0.97 -1.22 1.97
N VAL A 24 -1.48 -0.71 3.08
CA VAL A 24 -0.83 -0.77 4.38
C VAL A 24 -1.78 -1.36 5.40
N LEU A 25 -1.19 -1.97 6.42
CA LEU A 25 -1.93 -2.55 7.52
C LEU A 25 -2.45 -1.43 8.42
N THR A 26 -3.70 -1.55 8.84
CA THR A 26 -4.30 -0.67 9.83
C THR A 26 -4.05 -1.20 11.24
N GLU A 27 -4.35 -0.38 12.24
CA GLU A 27 -4.20 -0.79 13.65
C GLU A 27 -5.12 -1.95 14.04
N ASP A 28 -6.18 -2.20 13.25
CA ASP A 28 -7.11 -3.32 13.40
C ASP A 28 -6.45 -4.67 13.09
N CYS A 29 -5.37 -4.68 12.30
CA CYS A 29 -4.62 -5.89 11.99
C CYS A 29 -3.80 -6.34 13.22
N ARG A 30 -4.41 -7.14 14.10
CA ARG A 30 -3.74 -7.68 15.30
C ARG A 30 -2.70 -8.74 14.97
N SER A 31 -2.85 -9.42 13.83
CA SER A 31 -2.00 -10.55 13.47
C SER A 31 -0.61 -10.14 13.01
N TYR A 32 -0.44 -8.90 12.53
CA TYR A 32 0.82 -8.40 12.01
C TYR A 32 0.77 -6.87 11.94
N LYS A 33 1.76 -6.19 12.54
CA LYS A 33 1.91 -4.74 12.45
C LYS A 33 3.22 -4.43 11.73
N SER A 34 3.12 -3.87 10.53
CA SER A 34 4.25 -3.23 9.86
C SER A 34 3.79 -1.94 9.20
N ASN A 35 4.69 -0.96 9.17
CA ASN A 35 4.52 0.27 8.40
C ASN A 35 5.01 0.09 6.95
N ASP A 36 5.37 -1.13 6.57
CA ASP A 36 5.76 -1.45 5.21
C ASP A 36 4.57 -1.38 4.25
N LEU A 37 4.92 -1.11 3.00
CA LEU A 37 4.00 -1.15 1.88
C LEU A 37 3.85 -2.59 1.39
N PHE A 38 2.60 -3.03 1.27
CA PHE A 38 2.26 -4.34 0.73
C PHE A 38 1.54 -4.19 -0.60
N GLU A 39 1.79 -5.12 -1.51
CA GLU A 39 1.11 -5.19 -2.80
C GLU A 39 0.04 -6.28 -2.75
N VAL A 40 -1.17 -5.95 -3.17
CA VAL A 40 -2.27 -6.91 -3.28
C VAL A 40 -1.96 -7.89 -4.40
N ARG A 41 -1.86 -9.18 -4.08
CA ARG A 41 -1.53 -10.25 -5.04
C ARG A 41 -2.74 -10.97 -5.58
N ASN A 42 -3.67 -11.32 -4.70
CA ASN A 42 -4.86 -12.08 -5.08
C ASN A 42 -5.97 -11.88 -4.06
N LYS A 43 -7.21 -12.10 -4.48
CA LYS A 43 -8.39 -12.17 -3.64
C LYS A 43 -8.71 -13.64 -3.36
N THR A 44 -8.49 -14.09 -2.13
CA THR A 44 -8.75 -15.50 -1.76
C THR A 44 -10.23 -15.76 -1.50
N LEU A 45 -10.91 -14.85 -0.81
CA LEU A 45 -12.34 -14.95 -0.49
C LEU A 45 -13.03 -13.61 -0.71
N THR A 46 -14.36 -13.56 -0.63
CA THR A 46 -15.17 -12.36 -0.87
C THR A 46 -14.68 -11.12 -0.11
N ARG A 47 -14.03 -11.30 1.05
CA ARG A 47 -13.46 -10.24 1.90
C ARG A 47 -12.00 -10.45 2.33
N LEU A 48 -11.33 -11.53 1.88
CA LEU A 48 -9.92 -11.79 2.24
C LEU A 48 -9.01 -11.56 1.04
N TRP A 49 -7.94 -10.84 1.30
CA TRP A 49 -6.93 -10.43 0.34
C TRP A 49 -5.57 -10.96 0.75
N THR A 50 -4.85 -11.51 -0.22
CA THR A 50 -3.46 -11.89 -0.05
C THR A 50 -2.60 -10.71 -0.45
N ILE A 51 -1.84 -10.20 0.51
CA ILE A 51 -0.94 -9.07 0.33
C ILE A 51 0.51 -9.54 0.49
N LYS A 52 1.41 -8.98 -0.32
CA LYS A 52 2.83 -9.35 -0.36
C LYS A 52 3.70 -8.11 -0.20
N SER A 53 4.61 -8.12 0.76
CA SER A 53 5.77 -7.23 0.82
C SER A 53 7.02 -7.97 0.29
N GLU A 54 8.17 -7.30 0.28
CA GLU A 54 9.42 -7.82 -0.27
C GLU A 54 9.78 -9.20 0.28
N ASN A 55 9.59 -9.42 1.59
CA ASN A 55 9.88 -10.70 2.26
C ASN A 55 8.68 -11.35 2.96
N HIS A 56 7.49 -10.75 2.90
CA HIS A 56 6.34 -11.20 3.69
C HIS A 56 5.10 -11.43 2.82
N LEU A 57 4.40 -12.54 3.04
CA LEU A 57 3.11 -12.84 2.41
C LEU A 57 2.08 -13.07 3.51
N ILE A 58 1.02 -12.28 3.51
CA ILE A 58 0.04 -12.25 4.61
C ILE A 58 -1.37 -12.26 4.00
N LEU A 59 -2.28 -12.98 4.65
CA LEU A 59 -3.70 -12.96 4.35
C LEU A 59 -4.40 -12.00 5.32
N VAL A 60 -5.14 -11.03 4.80
CA VAL A 60 -5.79 -9.98 5.59
C VAL A 60 -7.20 -9.73 5.09
N SER A 61 -8.06 -9.25 5.99
CA SER A 61 -9.41 -8.84 5.61
C SER A 61 -9.40 -7.45 4.99
N SER A 62 -10.35 -7.15 4.10
CA SER A 62 -10.51 -5.80 3.52
C SER A 62 -10.65 -4.69 4.56
N ASN A 63 -11.10 -5.02 5.77
CA ASN A 63 -11.28 -4.08 6.87
C ASN A 63 -9.99 -3.85 7.68
N GLU A 64 -8.99 -4.71 7.53
CA GLU A 64 -7.73 -4.65 8.27
C GLU A 64 -6.64 -3.93 7.45
N ILE A 65 -6.93 -3.59 6.19
CA ILE A 65 -6.03 -2.88 5.28
C ILE A 65 -6.66 -1.59 4.78
N ARG A 66 -5.79 -0.63 4.46
CA ARG A 66 -6.16 0.60 3.75
C ARG A 66 -5.18 0.84 2.61
N HIS A 67 -5.60 1.66 1.64
CA HIS A 67 -4.69 2.11 0.59
C HIS A 67 -3.52 2.88 1.20
N ALA A 68 -2.33 2.67 0.63
CA ALA A 68 -1.15 3.44 1.01
C ALA A 68 -1.36 4.91 0.66
N THR A 69 -1.00 5.79 1.59
CA THR A 69 -1.08 7.23 1.38
C THR A 69 0.08 7.69 0.49
N VAL A 70 -0.12 8.79 -0.24
CA VAL A 70 0.94 9.41 -1.06
C VAL A 70 2.21 9.68 -0.25
N ALA A 71 2.09 10.03 1.03
CA ALA A 71 3.24 10.22 1.93
C ALA A 71 4.05 8.92 2.13
N GLU A 72 3.38 7.78 2.33
CA GLU A 72 4.01 6.47 2.54
C GLU A 72 4.66 5.97 1.24
N LEU A 73 3.96 6.13 0.12
CA LEU A 73 4.50 5.84 -1.22
C LEU A 73 5.72 6.70 -1.54
N ASN A 74 5.67 8.00 -1.24
CA ASN A 74 6.76 8.94 -1.48
C ASN A 74 7.95 8.68 -0.54
N ALA A 75 7.70 8.25 0.70
CA ALA A 75 8.76 7.83 1.63
C ALA A 75 9.53 6.62 1.07
N LYS A 76 8.83 5.58 0.57
CA LYS A 76 9.48 4.44 -0.08
C LYS A 76 10.29 4.86 -1.32
N ARG A 77 9.76 5.76 -2.15
CA ARG A 77 10.50 6.31 -3.31
C ARG A 77 11.74 7.11 -2.92
N ARG A 78 11.70 7.85 -1.81
CA ARG A 78 12.86 8.59 -1.29
C ARG A 78 13.94 7.67 -0.75
N LEU A 79 13.56 6.58 -0.07
CA LEU A 79 14.51 5.55 0.38
C LEU A 79 15.22 4.89 -0.80
N THR A 80 14.48 4.41 -1.80
CA THR A 80 15.09 3.81 -3.00
C THR A 80 15.92 4.80 -3.80
N SER A 81 15.50 6.07 -3.90
CA SER A 81 16.29 7.11 -4.56
C SER A 81 17.59 7.43 -3.81
N ALA A 82 17.58 7.36 -2.48
CA ALA A 82 18.79 7.57 -1.68
C ALA A 82 19.77 6.39 -1.80
N GLU A 83 19.26 5.16 -1.85
CA GLU A 83 20.09 3.97 -2.13
C GLU A 83 20.65 3.98 -3.56
N GLN A 84 19.85 4.38 -4.54
CA GLN A 84 20.31 4.49 -5.93
C GLN A 84 21.37 5.59 -6.10
N ALA A 85 21.22 6.72 -5.39
CA ALA A 85 22.22 7.79 -5.37
C ALA A 85 23.53 7.39 -4.65
N LEU A 86 23.50 6.43 -3.72
CA LEU A 86 24.70 5.89 -3.08
C LEU A 86 25.47 4.95 -4.01
N ALA A 87 24.78 4.30 -4.96
CA ALA A 87 25.38 3.37 -5.91
C ALA A 87 26.06 4.06 -7.12
N GLU A 88 25.88 5.37 -7.31
CA GLU A 88 26.50 6.14 -8.40
C GLU A 88 27.81 6.85 -8.00
N VAL A 89 28.40 6.52 -6.84
CA VAL A 89 29.76 6.96 -6.46
C VAL A 89 30.72 5.77 -6.55
N SER A 90 31.12 5.41 -7.77
CA SER A 90 32.41 4.74 -8.01
C SER A 90 32.90 4.92 -9.44
#